data_AF-A0A2R6HI31-F1
#
_entry.id   AF-A0A2R6HI31-F1
#
_cell.length_a   1.000
_cell.length_b   1.000
_cell.length_c   1.000
_cell.angle_alpha   90.00
_cell.angle_beta   90.00
_cell.angle_gamma   90.00
#
_symmetry.space_group_name_H-M   'P 1'
#
loop_
_entity.id
_entity.type
_entity.pdbx_description
1 polymer ?
#
loop_
_entity_poly.entity_id
_entity_poly.type
_entity_poly.pdbx_seq_one_letter_code
_entity_poly.pdbx_strand_id
1 'polypeptide(L)'
;MSQKLPDPATHVPPDEEPTAVCAHCEQPFRSVHARDLHVGEVHADDATETERERYERAIETERDDLWFFHARTVVALGVVYSTTVILYMVVLGQFG
;
A
#
# COMPACT_ATOMS: atom_id res chain seq x y z
N MET A 1 15.44 -8.31 -11.64
CA MET A 1 15.63 -6.85 -11.63
C MET A 1 15.22 -6.36 -10.26
N SER A 2 16.17 -6.00 -9.38
CA SER A 2 15.82 -5.35 -8.11
C SER A 2 15.32 -3.96 -8.43
N GLN A 3 14.00 -3.78 -8.39
CA GLN A 3 13.40 -2.47 -8.40
C GLN A 3 13.85 -1.80 -7.10
N LYS A 4 14.71 -0.79 -7.23
CA LYS A 4 15.13 0.05 -6.10
C LYS A 4 13.86 0.74 -5.60
N LEU A 5 13.33 0.32 -4.46
CA LEU A 5 12.18 0.99 -3.87
C LEU A 5 12.52 2.48 -3.72
N PRO A 6 11.57 3.39 -4.01
CA PRO A 6 11.76 4.81 -3.75
C PRO A 6 12.17 5.00 -2.28
N ASP A 7 13.07 5.95 -2.05
CA ASP A 7 13.49 6.33 -0.70
C ASP A 7 12.23 6.58 0.15
N PRO A 8 12.09 5.95 1.33
CA PRO A 8 10.88 6.11 2.13
C PRO A 8 10.65 7.59 2.34
N ALA A 9 9.40 8.05 2.16
CA ALA A 9 8.99 9.45 2.17
C ALA A 9 9.09 10.10 3.57
N THR A 10 10.28 10.05 4.15
CA THR A 10 10.70 10.61 5.42
C THR A 10 11.19 12.05 5.27
N HIS A 11 11.38 12.50 4.02
CA HIS A 11 11.84 13.84 3.72
C HIS A 11 10.65 14.81 3.60
N VAL A 12 10.30 15.46 4.70
CA VAL A 12 9.45 16.65 4.69
C VAL A 12 10.27 17.81 4.08
N PRO A 13 9.84 18.43 2.98
CA PRO A 13 10.48 19.64 2.47
C PRO A 13 10.40 20.76 3.53
N PRO A 14 11.43 21.60 3.70
CA PRO A 14 11.44 22.64 4.74
C PRO A 14 10.36 23.73 4.59
N ASP A 15 9.69 23.80 3.42
CA ASP A 15 8.57 24.70 3.13
C ASP A 15 7.19 24.11 3.52
N GLU A 16 7.13 22.91 4.11
CA GLU A 16 5.88 22.23 4.43
C GLU A 16 5.78 21.94 5.93
N GLU A 17 4.69 22.39 6.56
CA GLU A 17 4.43 22.13 7.97
C GLU A 17 4.27 20.62 8.20
N PRO A 18 5.02 20.04 9.14
CA PRO A 18 4.96 18.60 9.40
C PRO A 18 3.61 18.21 10.01
N THR A 19 2.90 17.31 9.33
CA THR A 19 1.62 16.76 9.78
C THR A 19 1.74 15.96 11.08
N ALA A 20 2.89 15.30 11.30
CA ALA A 20 3.14 14.52 12.50
C ALA A 20 4.63 14.53 12.87
N VAL A 21 4.95 14.41 14.16
CA VAL A 21 6.32 14.31 14.68
C VAL A 21 6.43 13.03 15.51
N CYS A 22 7.54 12.30 15.35
CA CYS A 22 7.82 11.13 16.18
C CYS A 22 8.23 11.55 17.60
N ALA A 23 7.66 10.93 18.63
CA ALA A 23 7.98 11.25 20.02
C ALA A 23 9.35 10.70 20.48
N HIS A 24 9.92 9.74 19.74
CA HIS A 24 11.18 9.05 20.10
C HIS A 24 12.43 9.71 19.50
N CYS A 25 12.33 10.20 18.27
CA CYS A 25 13.45 10.79 17.53
C CYS A 25 13.20 12.24 17.07
N GLU A 26 12.03 12.79 17.39
CA GLU A 26 11.61 14.16 17.02
C GLU A 26 11.58 14.42 15.52
N GLN A 27 11.64 13.37 14.69
CA GLN A 27 11.69 13.51 13.25
C GLN A 27 10.31 13.90 12.69
N PRO A 28 10.24 14.93 11.81
CA PRO A 28 9.00 15.35 11.18
C PRO A 28 8.57 14.41 10.05
N PHE A 29 7.27 14.15 9.93
CA PHE A 29 6.64 13.31 8.92
C PHE A 29 5.50 14.04 8.21
N ARG A 30 5.32 13.76 6.91
CA ARG A 30 4.24 14.34 6.08
C ARG A 30 2.87 13.74 6.35
N SER A 31 2.81 12.57 7.01
CA SER A 31 1.56 11.92 7.38
C SER A 31 1.67 11.24 8.74
N VAL A 32 0.55 11.15 9.44
CA VAL A 32 0.43 10.38 10.70
C VAL A 32 0.75 8.90 10.46
N HIS A 33 0.33 8.38 9.31
CA HIS A 33 0.60 7.02 8.87
C HIS A 33 2.10 6.72 8.74
N ALA A 34 2.87 7.61 8.11
CA ALA A 34 4.32 7.43 7.97
C ALA A 34 5.06 7.48 9.32
N ARG A 35 4.59 8.33 10.25
CA ARG A 35 5.09 8.32 11.63
C ARG A 35 4.79 6.99 12.32
N ASP A 36 3.56 6.49 12.20
CA ASP A 36 3.15 5.25 12.87
C ASP A 36 3.91 4.04 12.32
N LEU A 37 4.16 4.00 11.01
CA LEU A 37 5.04 3.00 10.38
C LEU A 37 6.47 3.09 10.94
N HIS A 38 7.02 4.30 10.99
CA HIS A 38 8.38 4.55 11.48
C HIS A 38 8.58 4.14 12.95
N VAL A 39 7.62 4.42 13.84
CA VAL A 39 7.72 4.02 15.25
C VAL A 39 7.80 2.50 15.37
N GLY A 40 6.98 1.76 14.62
CA GLY A 40 7.01 0.30 14.65
C GLY A 40 8.23 -0.34 13.97
N GLU A 41 8.87 0.33 13.00
CA GLU A 41 10.05 -0.19 12.31
C GLU A 41 11.39 0.17 12.99
N VAL A 42 11.51 1.40 13.50
CA VAL A 42 12.77 1.95 14.04
C VAL A 42 12.80 1.94 15.56
N HIS A 43 11.64 2.10 16.20
CA HIS A 43 11.51 2.19 17.66
C HIS A 43 10.68 1.03 18.23
N ALA A 44 10.70 -0.13 17.58
CA ALA A 44 9.89 -1.30 17.94
C ALA A 44 10.08 -1.76 19.40
N ASP A 45 11.30 -1.63 19.91
CA ASP A 45 11.70 -2.06 21.26
C ASP A 45 11.21 -1.09 22.36
N ASP A 46 11.09 0.20 22.04
CA ASP A 46 10.64 1.26 22.96
C ASP A 46 9.17 1.66 22.73
N ALA A 47 8.51 1.06 21.73
CA ALA A 47 7.14 1.37 21.37
C ALA A 47 6.14 0.90 22.44
N THR A 48 5.27 1.81 22.86
CA THR A 48 4.14 1.50 23.74
C THR A 48 3.11 0.60 23.06
N GLU A 49 2.27 -0.10 23.82
CA GLU A 49 1.19 -0.92 23.26
C GLU A 49 0.28 -0.12 22.31
N THR A 50 -0.02 1.14 22.65
CA THR A 50 -0.84 2.01 21.79
C THR A 50 -0.13 2.40 20.49
N GLU A 51 1.20 2.55 20.50
CA GLU A 51 1.97 2.80 19.28
C GLU A 51 2.04 1.55 18.41
N ARG A 52 2.15 0.36 19.02
CA ARG A 52 2.09 -0.92 18.30
C ARG A 52 0.75 -1.13 17.61
N GLU A 53 -0.37 -0.80 18.27
CA GLU A 53 -1.70 -0.86 17.63
C GLU A 53 -1.83 0.13 16.47
N ARG A 54 -1.23 1.33 16.58
CA ARG A 54 -1.23 2.30 15.48
C ARG A 54 -0.40 1.82 14.30
N TYR A 55 0.76 1.24 14.56
CA TYR A 55 1.59 0.59 13.55
C TYR A 55 0.85 -0.53 12.83
N GLU A 56 0.21 -1.43 13.57
CA GLU A 56 -0.54 -2.54 12.98
C GLU A 56 -1.67 -2.04 12.08
N ARG A 57 -2.43 -1.03 12.54
CA ARG A 57 -3.47 -0.39 11.72
C ARG A 57 -2.90 0.26 10.44
N ALA A 58 -1.73 0.88 10.52
CA ALA A 58 -1.07 1.46 9.35
C ALA A 58 -0.70 0.36 8.35
N ILE A 59 -0.11 -0.75 8.80
CA ILE A 59 0.20 -1.89 7.93
C ILE A 59 -1.04 -2.50 7.30
N GLU A 60 -2.12 -2.65 8.06
CA GLU A 60 -3.37 -3.19 7.51
C GLU A 60 -3.95 -2.29 6.42
N THR A 61 -3.86 -0.97 6.59
CA THR A 61 -4.31 -0.01 5.57
C THR A 61 -3.48 -0.14 4.28
N GLU A 62 -2.15 -0.25 4.38
CA GLU A 62 -1.30 -0.48 3.20
C GLU A 62 -1.61 -1.82 2.53
N ARG A 63 -1.84 -2.86 3.33
CA ARG A 63 -2.17 -4.21 2.86
C ARG A 63 -3.50 -4.22 2.10
N ASP A 64 -4.51 -3.52 2.60
CA ASP A 64 -5.83 -3.43 1.97
C ASP A 64 -5.77 -2.70 0.63
N ASP A 65 -5.01 -1.60 0.54
CA ASP A 65 -4.77 -0.89 -0.71
C ASP A 65 -4.08 -1.78 -1.74
N LEU A 66 -2.99 -2.46 -1.36
CA LEU A 66 -2.30 -3.42 -2.24
C LEU A 66 -3.22 -4.56 -2.67
N TRP A 67 -4.03 -5.09 -1.74
CA TRP A 67 -4.97 -6.16 -2.03
C TRP A 67 -6.03 -5.72 -3.04
N PHE A 68 -6.55 -4.50 -2.92
CA PHE A 68 -7.55 -3.96 -3.84
C PHE A 68 -6.99 -3.82 -5.27
N PHE A 69 -5.74 -3.37 -5.43
CA PHE A 69 -5.07 -3.33 -6.73
C PHE A 69 -4.92 -4.73 -7.34
N HIS A 70 -4.52 -5.72 -6.53
CA HIS A 70 -4.39 -7.11 -6.98
C HIS A 70 -5.75 -7.69 -7.37
N ALA A 71 -6.77 -7.52 -6.53
CA ALA A 71 -8.13 -7.98 -6.78
C ALA A 71 -8.69 -7.38 -8.07
N ARG A 72 -8.52 -6.07 -8.28
CA ARG A 72 -8.94 -5.39 -9.51
C ARG A 72 -8.25 -5.96 -10.75
N THR A 73 -6.96 -6.27 -10.65
CA THR A 73 -6.18 -6.87 -11.75
C THR A 73 -6.68 -8.27 -12.10
N VAL A 74 -6.90 -9.12 -11.10
CA VAL A 74 -7.44 -10.48 -11.30
C VAL A 74 -8.83 -10.44 -11.91
N VAL A 75 -9.71 -9.56 -11.41
CA VAL A 75 -11.06 -9.36 -11.98
C VAL A 75 -10.99 -8.93 -13.44
N ALA A 76 -10.14 -7.95 -13.77
CA ALA A 76 -9.96 -7.48 -15.15
C ALA A 76 -9.49 -8.61 -16.07
N LEU A 77 -8.52 -9.42 -15.65
CA LEU A 77 -8.05 -10.59 -16.41
C LEU A 77 -9.16 -11.62 -16.60
N GLY A 78 -9.92 -11.92 -15.55
CA GLY A 78 -11.07 -12.83 -15.62
C GLY A 78 -12.13 -12.38 -16.61
N VAL A 79 -12.45 -11.07 -16.63
CA VAL A 79 -13.37 -10.48 -17.61
C VAL A 79 -12.83 -10.61 -19.02
N VAL A 80 -11.58 -10.19 -19.28
CA VAL A 80 -10.97 -10.27 -20.62
C VAL A 80 -10.94 -11.71 -21.13
N TYR A 81 -10.54 -12.66 -20.28
CA TYR A 81 -10.53 -14.08 -20.63
C TYR A 81 -11.94 -14.58 -20.96
N SER A 82 -12.91 -14.32 -20.09
CA SER A 82 -14.30 -14.76 -20.26
C SER A 82 -14.91 -14.18 -21.54
N THR A 83 -14.74 -12.88 -21.78
CA THR A 83 -15.19 -12.23 -23.01
C THR A 83 -14.52 -12.85 -24.24
N THR A 84 -13.22 -13.12 -24.18
CA THR A 84 -12.50 -13.77 -25.28
C THR A 84 -13.07 -15.15 -25.56
N VAL A 85 -13.28 -15.99 -24.54
CA VAL A 85 -13.86 -17.34 -24.69
C VAL A 85 -15.26 -17.28 -25.28
N ILE A 86 -16.12 -16.38 -24.79
CA ILE A 86 -17.48 -16.20 -25.31
C ILE A 86 -17.45 -15.77 -26.78
N LEU A 87 -16.60 -14.80 -27.15
CA LEU A 87 -16.43 -14.38 -28.54
C LEU A 87 -15.95 -15.54 -29.41
N TYR A 88 -14.99 -16.33 -28.95
CA TYR A 88 -14.54 -17.52 -29.66
C TYR A 88 -15.66 -18.55 -29.86
N MET A 89 -16.47 -18.81 -28.84
CA MET A 89 -17.62 -19.72 -28.94
C MET A 89 -18.66 -19.22 -29.94
N VAL A 90 -18.96 -17.91 -29.94
CA VAL A 90 -19.89 -17.30 -30.90
C VAL A 90 -19.35 -17.41 -32.32
N VAL A 91 -18.08 -17.06 -32.53
CA VAL A 91 -17.41 -17.14 -33.83
C VAL A 91 -17.41 -18.58 -34.32
N LEU A 92 -16.87 -19.53 -33.55
CA LEU A 92 -16.79 -20.93 -33.94
C LEU A 92 -18.17 -21.58 -34.12
N GLY A 93 -19.12 -21.27 -33.24
CA GLY A 93 -20.49 -21.78 -33.34
C GLY A 93 -21.27 -21.24 -34.54
N GLN A 94 -20.91 -20.06 -35.05
CA GLN A 94 -21.49 -19.51 -36.29
C GLN A 94 -20.90 -20.15 -37.56
N PHE A 95 -19.75 -20.83 -37.47
CA PHE A 95 -19.08 -21.52 -38.57
C PHE A 95 -19.24 -23.06 -38.54
N GLY A 96 -20.00 -23.60 -37.58
CA GLY A 96 -20.25 -25.04 -37.38
C GLY A 96 -21.59 -25.53 -37.89
#